data_AF-A0A973FW12-F1
#
_entry.id   AF-A0A973FW12-F1
#
_cell.length_a   1.000
_cell.length_b   1.000
_cell.length_c   1.000
_cell.angle_alpha   90.00
_cell.angle_beta   90.00
_cell.angle_gamma   90.00
#
_symmetry.space_group_name_H-M   'P 1'
#
loop_
_entity.id
_entity.type
_entity.pdbx_description
1 polymer ?
#
loop_
_entity_poly.entity_id
_entity_poly.type
_entity_poly.pdbx_seq_one_letter_code
_entity_poly.pdbx_strand_id
1 'polypeptide(L)'
;YYEGADFDQLPDIATIDVSFISLKSVLPTVMKLLAPEGIILALIKPQFEARREEVSKHGVVKDMRVRKRILQEIVNFSKSSGLKVLGTCTSSLLGPAGNQEFFIFAKKTIANGN
;
A
#
# COMPACT_ATOMS: atom_id res chain seq x y z
N TYR A 1 4.58 16.38 -8.21
CA TYR A 1 3.50 15.76 -7.40
C TYR A 1 2.72 16.87 -6.74
N TYR A 2 1.44 16.66 -6.41
CA TYR A 2 0.64 17.62 -5.67
C TYR A 2 1.18 17.77 -4.23
N GLU A 3 1.25 19.01 -3.73
CA GLU A 3 1.93 19.35 -2.47
C GLU A 3 0.96 19.70 -1.32
N GLY A 4 -0.36 19.58 -1.53
CA GLY A 4 -1.34 19.79 -0.46
C GLY A 4 -1.79 21.23 -0.26
N ALA A 5 -1.52 22.12 -1.22
CA ALA A 5 -1.83 23.56 -1.10
C ALA A 5 -3.31 23.88 -0.85
N ASP A 6 -4.23 23.00 -1.25
CA ASP A 6 -5.67 23.18 -1.08
C ASP A 6 -6.23 22.54 0.20
N PHE A 7 -5.38 22.01 1.10
CA PHE A 7 -5.82 21.48 2.38
C PHE A 7 -5.78 22.55 3.47
N ASP A 8 -6.95 22.94 3.97
CA ASP A 8 -7.05 23.75 5.21
C ASP A 8 -6.50 22.98 6.43
N GLN A 9 -6.67 21.65 6.42
CA GLN A 9 -6.12 20.72 7.40
C GLN A 9 -5.74 19.42 6.71
N LEU A 10 -4.62 18.81 7.14
CA LEU A 10 -4.22 17.50 6.63
C LEU A 10 -5.24 16.42 7.04
N PRO A 11 -5.58 15.47 6.14
CA PRO A 11 -6.49 14.37 6.44
C PRO A 11 -5.94 13.42 7.51
N ASP A 12 -6.85 12.90 8.34
CA ASP A 12 -6.53 11.88 9.36
C ASP A 12 -6.47 10.46 8.80
N ILE A 13 -7.13 10.22 7.66
CA ILE A 13 -7.23 8.90 7.02
C ILE A 13 -6.94 9.03 5.52
N ALA A 14 -6.05 8.18 5.00
CA ALA A 14 -5.89 7.96 3.58
C ALA A 14 -6.29 6.53 3.20
N THR A 15 -7.25 6.41 2.28
CA THR A 15 -7.56 5.16 1.60
C THR A 15 -6.85 5.12 0.26
N ILE A 16 -6.16 4.01 -0.06
CA ILE A 16 -5.38 3.91 -1.30
C ILE A 16 -5.85 2.70 -2.11
N ASP A 17 -6.49 2.97 -3.24
CA ASP A 17 -6.82 1.99 -4.26
C ASP A 17 -6.31 2.49 -5.62
N VAL A 18 -5.12 2.04 -6.00
CA VAL A 18 -4.42 2.48 -7.22
C VAL A 18 -4.10 1.28 -8.10
N SER A 19 -3.92 1.55 -9.39
CA SER A 19 -3.57 0.52 -10.38
C SER A 19 -2.34 0.92 -11.17
N PHE A 20 -1.61 -0.06 -11.70
CA PHE A 20 -0.41 0.13 -12.54
C PHE A 20 0.78 0.80 -11.84
N ILE A 21 0.74 0.92 -10.52
CA ILE A 21 1.81 1.50 -9.69
C ILE A 21 1.97 0.69 -8.40
N SER A 22 3.21 0.60 -7.93
CA SER A 22 3.54 0.00 -6.64
C SER A 22 3.17 0.94 -5.49
N LEU A 23 2.63 0.40 -4.40
CA LEU A 23 2.46 1.13 -3.14
C LEU A 23 3.79 1.67 -2.61
N LYS A 24 4.94 1.05 -2.95
CA LYS A 24 6.26 1.57 -2.58
C LYS A 24 6.51 2.98 -3.14
N SER A 25 5.92 3.30 -4.29
CA SER A 25 6.00 4.65 -4.90
C SER A 25 4.95 5.61 -4.36
N VAL A 26 3.76 5.10 -4.00
CA VAL A 26 2.62 5.92 -3.58
C VAL A 26 2.72 6.34 -2.11
N LEU A 27 3.08 5.40 -1.22
CA LEU A 27 3.10 5.63 0.23
C LEU A 27 3.93 6.85 0.65
N PRO A 28 5.17 7.07 0.15
CA PRO A 28 5.96 8.24 0.56
C PRO A 28 5.27 9.59 0.26
N THR A 29 4.54 9.67 -0.85
CA THR A 29 3.82 10.89 -1.23
C THR A 29 2.58 11.08 -0.37
N VAL A 30 1.78 10.03 -0.17
CA VAL A 30 0.58 10.07 0.68
C VAL A 30 0.95 10.43 2.11
N MET A 31 2.05 9.90 2.65
CA MET A 31 2.49 10.21 4.01
C MET A 31 2.84 11.68 4.23
N LYS A 32 3.29 12.41 3.20
CA LYS A 32 3.53 13.86 3.30
C LYS A 32 2.23 14.65 3.43
N LEU A 33 1.16 14.12 2.84
CA LEU A 33 -0.18 14.72 2.80
C LEU A 33 -1.10 14.18 3.91
N LEU A 34 -0.57 13.41 4.86
CA LEU A 34 -1.35 12.80 5.94
C LEU A 34 -0.99 13.45 7.29
N ALA A 35 -1.99 13.71 8.12
CA ALA A 35 -1.80 14.25 9.45
C ALA A 35 -0.82 13.39 10.29
N PRO A 36 -0.11 13.98 11.27
CA PRO A 36 0.62 13.20 12.28
C PRO A 36 -0.30 12.15 12.92
N GLU A 37 0.21 10.95 13.17
CA GLU A 37 -0.59 9.83 13.70
C GLU A 37 -1.79 9.40 12.82
N GLY A 38 -1.88 9.90 11.59
CA GLY A 38 -2.91 9.52 10.64
C GLY A 38 -2.82 8.07 10.20
N ILE A 39 -3.94 7.56 9.70
CA ILE A 39 -4.15 6.17 9.32
C ILE A 39 -4.08 5.99 7.81
N ILE A 40 -3.54 4.86 7.37
CA ILE A 40 -3.57 4.40 5.99
C ILE A 40 -4.29 3.05 5.93
N LEU A 41 -5.29 2.98 5.06
CA LEU A 41 -5.91 1.73 4.60
C LEU A 41 -5.65 1.58 3.10
N ALA A 42 -4.73 0.71 2.71
CA ALA A 42 -4.31 0.57 1.33
C ALA A 42 -4.57 -0.83 0.79
N LEU A 43 -4.92 -0.92 -0.49
CA LEU A 43 -5.09 -2.18 -1.20
C LEU A 43 -3.77 -2.57 -1.89
N ILE A 44 -3.18 -3.68 -1.45
CA ILE A 44 -2.05 -4.34 -2.08
C ILE A 44 -2.59 -5.21 -3.22
N LYS A 45 -2.18 -4.85 -4.44
CA LYS A 45 -2.55 -5.56 -5.67
C LYS A 45 -1.31 -6.29 -6.22
N PRO A 46 -1.17 -7.62 -5.99
CA PRO A 46 0.06 -8.34 -6.31
C PRO A 46 0.54 -8.17 -7.76
N GLN A 47 -0.37 -8.04 -8.72
CA GLN A 47 -0.07 -7.84 -10.14
C GLN A 47 0.70 -6.54 -10.45
N PHE A 48 0.67 -5.55 -9.55
CA PHE A 48 1.42 -4.29 -9.70
C PHE A 48 2.68 -4.24 -8.83
N GLU A 49 2.88 -5.26 -7.99
CA GLU A 49 4.03 -5.41 -7.10
C GLU A 49 4.97 -6.55 -7.52
N ALA A 50 4.46 -7.49 -8.30
CA ALA A 50 5.18 -8.63 -8.82
C ALA A 50 6.17 -8.23 -9.92
N ARG A 51 7.19 -9.07 -10.12
CA ARG A 51 8.07 -8.98 -11.28
C ARG A 51 7.33 -9.46 -12.52
N ARG A 52 7.79 -9.01 -13.69
CA ARG A 52 7.13 -9.30 -14.97
C ARG A 52 6.98 -10.80 -15.24
N GLU A 53 7.98 -11.59 -14.87
CA GLU A 53 8.02 -13.05 -15.03
C GLU A 53 7.11 -13.81 -14.04
N GLU A 54 6.65 -13.16 -12.98
CA GLU A 54 5.78 -13.76 -11.96
C GLU A 54 4.29 -13.55 -12.25
N VAL A 55 3.98 -12.75 -13.28
CA VAL A 55 2.63 -12.45 -13.73
C VAL A 55 2.29 -13.30 -14.94
N SER A 56 1.17 -14.02 -14.89
CA SER A 56 0.72 -14.82 -16.03
C SER A 56 0.33 -13.96 -17.24
N LYS A 57 0.18 -14.59 -18.41
CA LYS A 57 -0.27 -13.91 -19.65
C LYS A 57 -1.59 -13.12 -19.52
N HIS A 58 -2.41 -13.44 -18.52
CA HIS A 58 -3.68 -12.76 -18.24
C HIS A 58 -3.58 -11.70 -17.13
N GLY A 59 -2.36 -11.33 -16.71
CA GLY A 59 -2.18 -10.32 -15.66
C GLY A 59 -2.44 -10.82 -14.24
N VAL A 60 -2.48 -12.14 -14.03
CA VAL A 60 -2.81 -12.76 -12.72
C VAL A 60 -1.58 -13.36 -12.07
N VAL A 61 -1.35 -13.03 -10.80
CA VAL A 61 -0.36 -13.68 -9.94
C VAL A 61 -1.01 -14.89 -9.26
N LYS A 62 -0.65 -16.10 -9.70
CA LYS A 62 -1.25 -17.35 -9.19
C LYS A 62 -0.45 -18.00 -8.05
N ASP A 63 0.88 -17.87 -8.07
CA ASP A 63 1.73 -18.52 -7.07
C ASP A 63 1.55 -17.86 -5.70
N MET A 64 1.14 -18.66 -4.72
CA MET A 64 0.95 -18.23 -3.33
C MET A 64 2.25 -17.70 -2.70
N ARG A 65 3.41 -18.25 -3.08
CA ARG A 65 4.72 -17.81 -2.57
C ARG A 65 5.04 -16.40 -3.04
N VAL A 66 4.69 -16.06 -4.29
CA VAL A 66 4.84 -14.70 -4.83
C VAL A 66 3.94 -13.73 -4.07
N ARG A 67 2.67 -14.08 -3.85
CA ARG A 67 1.73 -13.25 -3.07
C ARG A 67 2.23 -13.00 -1.65
N LYS A 68 2.70 -14.05 -0.97
CA LYS A 68 3.25 -13.95 0.39
C LYS A 68 4.50 -13.08 0.45
N ARG A 69 5.42 -13.24 -0.52
CA ARG A 69 6.62 -12.40 -0.63
C ARG A 69 6.24 -10.92 -0.80
N ILE A 70 5.33 -10.62 -1.73
CA ILE A 70 4.85 -9.25 -1.98
C ILE A 70 4.24 -8.65 -0.72
N LEU A 71 3.36 -9.38 -0.03
CA LEU A 71 2.77 -8.91 1.21
C LEU A 71 3.85 -8.57 2.25
N GLN A 72 4.84 -9.44 2.42
CA GLN A 72 5.95 -9.22 3.34
C GLN A 72 6.81 -8.02 2.93
N GLU A 73 7.08 -7.84 1.64
CA GLU A 73 7.84 -6.71 1.12
C GLU A 73 7.13 -5.38 1.37
N ILE A 74 5.82 -5.31 1.14
CA ILE A 74 5.04 -4.09 1.39
C ILE A 74 4.94 -3.80 2.89
N VAL A 75 4.75 -4.82 3.73
CA VAL A 75 4.78 -4.65 5.19
C VAL A 75 6.14 -4.12 5.66
N ASN A 76 7.24 -4.70 5.17
CA ASN A 76 8.58 -4.28 5.55
C ASN A 76 8.90 -2.87 5.06
N PHE A 77 8.54 -2.56 3.82
CA PHE A 77 8.71 -1.23 3.25
C PHE A 77 7.89 -0.18 4.03
N SER A 78 6.65 -0.49 4.39
CA SER A 78 5.81 0.40 5.19
C SER A 78 6.48 0.70 6.53
N LYS A 79 6.98 -0.34 7.22
CA LYS A 79 7.73 -0.19 8.48
C LYS A 79 8.97 0.68 8.33
N SER A 80 9.79 0.43 7.30
CA SER A 80 11.00 1.23 7.06
C SER A 80 10.70 2.67 6.63
N SER A 81 9.48 2.95 6.17
CA SER A 81 9.06 4.28 5.74
C SER A 81 8.43 5.13 6.86
N GLY A 82 8.41 4.65 8.11
CA GLY A 82 7.80 5.37 9.23
C GLY A 82 6.30 5.09 9.42
N LEU A 83 5.86 3.89 9.05
CA LEU A 83 4.51 3.41 9.35
C LEU A 83 4.56 2.26 10.37
N LYS A 84 3.71 2.33 11.39
CA LYS A 84 3.38 1.19 12.23
C LYS A 84 2.28 0.37 11.55
N VAL A 85 2.63 -0.78 11.00
CA VAL A 85 1.65 -1.71 10.41
C VAL A 85 0.84 -2.37 11.53
N LEU A 86 -0.47 -2.14 11.53
CA LEU A 86 -1.42 -2.65 12.52
C LEU A 86 -2.01 -4.00 12.12
N GLY A 87 -2.10 -4.28 10.82
CA GLY A 87 -2.53 -5.58 10.32
C GLY A 87 -2.62 -5.63 8.81
N THR A 88 -2.84 -6.84 8.31
CA THR A 88 -3.20 -7.10 6.91
C THR A 88 -4.38 -8.07 6.88
N CYS A 89 -5.21 -7.97 5.83
CA CYS A 89 -6.27 -8.93 5.61
C CYS A 89 -6.45 -9.20 4.11
N THR A 90 -7.03 -10.34 3.77
CA THR A 90 -7.38 -10.67 2.39
C THR A 90 -8.62 -9.89 1.97
N SER A 91 -8.63 -9.28 0.79
CA SER A 91 -9.84 -8.70 0.22
C SER A 91 -10.87 -9.79 -0.05
N SER A 92 -12.14 -9.54 0.31
CA SER A 92 -13.25 -10.45 0.02
C SER A 92 -13.57 -10.52 -1.47
N LEU A 93 -13.19 -9.48 -2.24
CA LEU A 93 -13.36 -9.42 -3.68
C LEU A 93 -12.03 -9.71 -4.37
N LEU A 94 -12.14 -10.45 -5.48
CA LEU A 94 -11.03 -10.57 -6.43
C LEU A 94 -10.98 -9.30 -7.29
N GLY A 95 -9.77 -8.90 -7.68
CA GLY A 95 -9.58 -7.86 -8.68
C GLY A 95 -10.21 -8.27 -10.03
N PRO A 96 -10.44 -7.34 -10.98
CA PRO A 96 -11.19 -7.62 -12.22
C PRO A 96 -10.67 -8.78 -13.05
N ALA A 97 -9.35 -9.02 -13.06
CA ALA A 97 -8.71 -10.14 -13.76
C ALA A 97 -8.65 -11.44 -12.93
N GLY A 98 -9.18 -11.45 -11.70
CA GLY A 98 -9.12 -12.58 -10.77
C GLY A 98 -7.91 -12.60 -9.84
N ASN A 99 -7.24 -11.46 -9.63
CA ASN A 99 -6.16 -11.38 -8.65
C ASN A 99 -6.71 -11.41 -7.22
N GLN A 100 -6.07 -12.19 -6.35
CA GLN A 100 -6.31 -12.09 -4.92
C GLN A 100 -5.58 -10.85 -4.39
N GLU A 101 -6.34 -9.88 -3.89
CA GLU A 101 -5.81 -8.63 -3.34
C GLU A 101 -5.88 -8.65 -1.81
N PHE A 102 -5.12 -7.76 -1.17
CA PHE A 102 -4.97 -7.72 0.29
C PHE A 102 -5.03 -6.28 0.79
N PHE A 103 -5.63 -6.03 1.94
CA PHE A 103 -5.51 -4.75 2.62
C PHE A 103 -4.29 -4.74 3.54
N ILE A 104 -3.69 -3.55 3.67
CA ILE A 104 -2.78 -3.19 4.75
C ILE A 104 -3.38 -2.02 5.52
N PHE A 105 -3.42 -2.17 6.84
CA PHE A 105 -3.83 -1.14 7.78
C PHE A 105 -2.61 -0.70 8.57
N ALA A 106 -2.28 0.58 8.50
CA ALA A 106 -1.09 1.14 9.13
C ALA A 106 -1.34 2.53 9.70
N LYS A 107 -0.54 2.91 10.69
CA LYS A 107 -0.55 4.23 11.30
C LYS A 107 0.77 4.93 11.04
N LYS A 108 0.75 6.19 10.60
CA LYS A 108 1.93 7.03 10.49
C LYS A 108 2.51 7.26 11.87
N THR A 109 3.78 6.93 12.07
CA THR A 109 4.46 7.21 13.33
C THR A 109 4.99 8.63 13.31
N ILE A 110 4.87 9.36 14.42
CA ILE A 110 5.63 10.61 14.61
C ILE A 110 7.12 10.27 14.47
N ALA A 111 7.83 10.99 13.58
CA ALA A 111 9.28 10.98 13.64
C ALA A 111 9.66 11.63 14.97
N ASN A 112 10.34 10.89 15.86
CA ASN A 112 10.90 11.50 17.07
C ASN A 112 11.80 12.66 16.61
N GLY A 113 11.34 13.89 16.85
CA GLY A 113 12.18 15.07 16.65
C GLY A 113 13.38 14.96 17.58
N ASN A 114 14.58 15.03 17.01
CA ASN A 114 15.75 15.47 17.75
C ASN A 114 15.67 16.98 17.95
#